data_AF-W1YI80-F1
#
_entry.id   AF-W1YI80-F1
#
_cell.length_a   1.000
_cell.length_b   1.000
_cell.length_c   1.000
_cell.angle_alpha   90.00
_cell.angle_beta   90.00
_cell.angle_gamma   90.00
#
_symmetry.space_group_name_H-M   'P 1'
#
loop_
_entity.id
_entity.type
_entity.pdbx_description
1 polymer ?
#
loop_
_entity_poly.entity_id
_entity_poly.type
_entity_poly.pdbx_seq_one_letter_code
_entity_poly.pdbx_strand_id
1 'polypeptide(L)'
;ALKKDLSKLNSASFNNAGGNETVKIDGDKGINAGNLKVTNVADGVADKDAVNVSQLKKVDNKAEANKTAIDTNKTAITKNAGDIVTNKSDIATNKDNIATNKQKIADNKTAIDKNAGDIVTNKTDIATNK
;
A
#
# COMPACT_ATOMS: atom_id res chain seq x y z
N ALA A 1 27.79 -48.43 -49.73
CA ALA A 1 27.25 -47.06 -49.64
C ALA A 1 28.23 -46.20 -48.85
N LEU A 2 28.65 -45.04 -49.38
CA LEU A 2 29.49 -44.09 -48.64
C LEU A 2 28.67 -43.57 -47.45
N LYS A 3 29.09 -43.87 -46.23
CA LYS A 3 28.48 -43.32 -45.02
C LYS A 3 28.90 -41.85 -44.95
N LYS A 4 27.95 -40.92 -45.05
CA LYS A 4 28.24 -39.50 -44.91
C LYS A 4 28.67 -39.25 -43.46
N ASP A 5 29.86 -38.71 -43.25
CA ASP A 5 30.32 -38.26 -41.94
C ASP A 5 29.56 -36.98 -41.53
N LEU A 6 28.90 -37.01 -40.38
CA LEU A 6 28.09 -35.91 -39.84
C LEU A 6 28.74 -35.24 -38.62
N SER A 7 29.97 -35.63 -38.25
CA SER A 7 30.68 -35.12 -37.07
C SER A 7 31.00 -33.61 -37.12
N LYS A 8 30.95 -32.99 -38.30
CA LYS A 8 31.19 -31.54 -38.52
C LYS A 8 29.91 -30.73 -38.79
N LEU A 9 28.73 -31.25 -38.43
CA LEU A 9 27.48 -30.52 -38.64
C LEU A 9 27.40 -29.32 -37.67
N ASN A 10 27.50 -28.09 -38.19
CA ASN A 10 27.38 -26.86 -37.40
C ASN A 10 25.91 -26.44 -37.17
N SER A 11 24.99 -26.85 -38.05
CA SER A 11 23.60 -26.41 -37.98
C SER A 11 22.64 -27.41 -38.61
N ALA A 12 21.38 -27.38 -38.16
CA ALA A 12 20.29 -28.18 -38.68
C ALA A 12 19.00 -27.34 -38.77
N SER A 13 18.20 -27.56 -39.81
CA SER A 13 16.88 -26.97 -39.97
C SER A 13 15.81 -28.03 -40.25
N PHE A 14 14.60 -27.78 -39.73
CA PHE A 14 13.42 -28.58 -39.98
C PHE A 14 12.46 -27.75 -40.84
N ASN A 15 11.99 -28.34 -41.94
CA ASN A 15 11.14 -27.64 -42.91
C ASN A 15 9.68 -28.04 -42.73
N ASN A 16 8.77 -27.11 -42.98
CA ASN A 16 7.36 -27.46 -43.17
C ASN A 16 7.11 -28.08 -44.56
N ALA A 17 5.87 -28.50 -44.80
CA ALA A 17 5.45 -29.06 -46.09
C ALA A 17 5.65 -28.12 -47.29
N GLY A 18 5.71 -26.81 -47.05
CA GLY A 18 6.00 -25.78 -48.05
C GLY A 18 7.50 -25.52 -48.28
N GLY A 19 8.39 -26.27 -47.60
CA GLY A 19 9.84 -26.11 -47.73
C GLY A 19 10.45 -24.97 -46.90
N ASN A 20 9.64 -24.24 -46.13
CA ASN A 20 10.13 -23.15 -45.28
C ASN A 20 10.69 -23.70 -43.97
N GLU A 21 11.86 -23.20 -43.55
CA GLU A 21 12.46 -23.53 -42.25
C GLU A 21 11.53 -23.09 -41.11
N THR A 22 11.20 -23.99 -40.19
CA THR A 22 10.35 -23.71 -39.01
C THR A 22 11.09 -23.79 -37.69
N VAL A 23 12.11 -24.65 -37.57
CA VAL A 23 12.99 -24.70 -36.41
C VAL A 23 14.42 -24.79 -36.90
N LYS A 24 15.31 -24.00 -36.30
CA LYS A 24 16.73 -23.96 -36.66
C LYS A 24 17.60 -24.08 -35.42
N ILE A 25 18.59 -24.95 -35.50
CA ILE A 25 19.68 -25.08 -34.53
C ILE A 25 20.93 -24.61 -35.27
N ASP A 26 21.54 -23.53 -34.81
CA ASP A 26 22.74 -22.93 -35.39
C ASP A 26 23.82 -22.87 -34.30
N GLY A 27 24.93 -23.56 -34.51
CA GLY A 27 26.02 -23.68 -33.52
C GLY A 27 26.59 -22.33 -33.09
N ASP A 28 26.49 -21.30 -33.94
CA ASP A 28 27.01 -19.96 -33.66
C ASP A 28 25.92 -19.00 -33.16
N LYS A 29 24.62 -19.29 -33.40
CA LYS A 29 23.50 -18.38 -33.09
C LYS A 29 22.45 -18.95 -32.12
N GLY A 30 22.58 -20.21 -31.70
CA GLY A 30 21.65 -20.88 -30.80
C GLY A 30 20.42 -21.49 -31.50
N ILE A 31 19.30 -21.55 -30.78
CA ILE A 31 18.06 -22.21 -31.22
C ILE A 31 17.01 -21.17 -31.56
N ASN A 32 16.41 -21.29 -32.76
CA ASN A 32 15.23 -20.55 -33.16
C ASN A 32 14.04 -21.50 -33.32
N ALA A 33 12.99 -21.31 -32.53
CA ALA A 33 11.78 -22.13 -32.56
C ALA A 33 10.74 -21.69 -33.62
N GLY A 34 11.03 -20.66 -34.42
CA GLY A 34 10.18 -20.17 -35.51
C GLY A 34 8.75 -19.85 -35.10
N ASN A 35 8.57 -19.16 -33.97
CA ASN A 35 7.28 -18.80 -33.38
C ASN A 35 6.40 -20.00 -32.98
N LEU A 36 6.95 -21.21 -32.89
CA LEU A 36 6.26 -22.37 -32.39
C LEU A 36 6.32 -22.42 -30.85
N LYS A 37 5.34 -23.10 -30.26
CA LYS A 37 5.34 -23.40 -28.83
C LYS A 37 6.40 -24.45 -28.52
N VAL A 38 7.18 -24.23 -27.47
CA VAL A 38 8.03 -25.27 -26.85
C VAL A 38 7.24 -25.88 -25.69
N THR A 39 6.74 -27.09 -25.88
CA THR A 39 5.93 -27.81 -24.87
C THR A 39 6.78 -28.80 -24.07
N ASN A 40 6.23 -29.33 -22.97
CA ASN A 40 6.89 -30.29 -22.08
C ASN A 40 8.20 -29.77 -21.45
N VAL A 41 8.30 -28.45 -21.26
CA VAL A 41 9.38 -27.83 -20.51
C VAL A 41 9.12 -28.04 -19.02
N ALA A 42 9.95 -28.84 -18.36
CA ALA A 42 9.93 -28.99 -16.91
C ALA A 42 10.21 -27.64 -16.20
N ASP A 43 9.86 -27.52 -14.92
CA ASP A 43 10.22 -26.33 -14.15
C ASP A 43 11.75 -26.16 -14.16
N GLY A 44 12.24 -24.99 -14.55
CA GLY A 44 13.66 -24.67 -14.48
C GLY A 44 14.13 -24.62 -13.02
N VAL A 45 15.28 -25.22 -12.73
CA VAL A 45 15.86 -25.33 -11.38
C VAL A 45 17.18 -24.58 -11.29
N ALA A 46 18.04 -24.69 -12.30
CA ALA A 46 19.30 -23.96 -12.38
C ALA A 46 19.12 -22.58 -13.05
N ASP A 47 20.05 -21.66 -12.79
CA ASP A 47 20.00 -20.27 -13.29
C ASP A 47 19.93 -20.13 -14.82
N LYS A 48 20.27 -21.19 -15.56
CA LYS A 48 20.31 -21.21 -17.03
C LYS A 48 19.23 -22.09 -17.65
N ASP A 49 18.35 -22.66 -16.83
CA ASP A 49 17.22 -23.42 -17.35
C ASP A 49 16.17 -22.49 -17.95
N ALA A 50 15.47 -22.97 -18.98
CA ALA A 50 14.27 -22.30 -19.44
C ALA A 50 13.16 -22.42 -18.39
N VAL A 51 12.34 -21.37 -18.26
CA VAL A 51 11.18 -21.36 -17.38
C VAL A 51 9.90 -21.67 -18.14
N ASN A 52 8.97 -22.37 -17.51
CA ASN A 52 7.64 -22.63 -18.08
C ASN A 52 6.57 -21.66 -17.54
N VAL A 53 5.38 -21.70 -18.14
CA VAL A 53 4.26 -20.81 -17.78
C VAL A 53 3.78 -21.04 -16.34
N SER A 54 3.99 -22.22 -15.75
CA SER A 54 3.59 -22.49 -14.36
C SER A 54 4.43 -21.66 -13.38
N GLN A 55 5.74 -21.51 -13.65
CA GLN A 55 6.63 -20.66 -12.86
C GLN A 55 6.28 -19.19 -13.02
N LEU A 56 5.93 -18.74 -14.23
CA LEU A 56 5.46 -17.38 -14.47
C LEU A 56 4.15 -17.09 -13.72
N LYS A 57 3.19 -18.02 -13.71
CA LYS A 57 1.94 -17.90 -12.95
C LYS A 57 2.17 -17.79 -11.44
N LYS A 58 3.20 -18.46 -10.89
CA LYS A 58 3.57 -18.30 -9.47
C LYS A 58 4.02 -16.86 -9.18
N VAL A 59 4.72 -16.20 -10.11
CA VAL A 59 5.10 -14.78 -9.99
C VAL A 59 3.88 -13.87 -10.13
N ASP A 60 3.02 -14.14 -11.11
CA ASP A 60 1.77 -13.40 -11.34
C ASP A 60 0.88 -13.40 -10.09
N ASN A 61 0.70 -14.56 -9.47
CA ASN A 61 -0.04 -14.69 -8.21
C ASN A 61 0.57 -13.85 -7.07
N LYS A 62 1.90 -13.75 -6.99
CA LYS A 62 2.57 -12.89 -5.99
C LYS A 62 2.33 -11.41 -6.30
N ALA A 63 2.34 -11.03 -7.58
CA ALA A 63 2.03 -9.67 -8.01
C ALA A 63 0.59 -9.29 -7.64
N GLU A 64 -0.36 -10.19 -7.85
CA GLU A 64 -1.78 -9.97 -7.51
C GLU A 64 -2.01 -9.90 -5.98
N ALA A 65 -1.33 -10.73 -5.20
CA ALA A 65 -1.34 -10.64 -3.75
C ALA A 65 -0.80 -9.29 -3.25
N ASN A 66 0.30 -8.81 -3.86
CA ASN A 66 0.84 -7.48 -3.56
C ASN A 66 -0.15 -6.37 -3.93
N LYS A 67 -0.83 -6.49 -5.08
CA LYS A 67 -1.86 -5.53 -5.51
C LYS A 67 -2.98 -5.42 -4.47
N THR A 68 -3.47 -6.56 -4.00
CA THR A 68 -4.51 -6.64 -2.95
C THR A 68 -4.05 -6.01 -1.63
N ALA A 69 -2.82 -6.29 -1.21
CA ALA A 69 -2.25 -5.72 0.01
C ALA A 69 -2.09 -4.19 -0.07
N ILE A 70 -1.67 -3.68 -1.24
CA ILE A 70 -1.58 -2.23 -1.51
C ILE A 70 -2.96 -1.57 -1.43
N ASP A 71 -3.99 -2.18 -2.01
CA ASP A 71 -5.36 -1.63 -1.96
C ASP A 71 -5.93 -1.60 -0.53
N THR A 72 -5.63 -2.64 0.26
CA THR A 72 -5.98 -2.69 1.68
C THR A 72 -5.30 -1.56 2.46
N ASN A 73 -3.99 -1.37 2.26
CA ASN A 73 -3.25 -0.28 2.89
C ASN A 73 -3.77 1.09 2.46
N LYS A 74 -4.11 1.28 1.18
CA LYS A 74 -4.72 2.52 0.67
C LYS A 74 -6.04 2.85 1.39
N THR A 75 -6.86 1.84 1.62
CA THR A 75 -8.12 1.97 2.35
C THR A 75 -7.88 2.36 3.82
N ALA A 76 -6.94 1.68 4.49
CA ALA A 76 -6.58 1.98 5.88
C ALA A 76 -6.01 3.41 6.04
N ILE A 77 -5.15 3.85 5.12
CA ILE A 77 -4.61 5.22 5.10
C ILE A 77 -5.74 6.24 4.95
N THR A 78 -6.71 5.98 4.07
CA THR A 78 -7.86 6.87 3.85
C THR A 78 -8.72 6.99 5.12
N LYS A 79 -8.96 5.87 5.80
CA LYS A 79 -9.66 5.85 7.10
C LYS A 79 -8.91 6.65 8.16
N ASN A 80 -7.60 6.42 8.30
CA ASN A 80 -6.77 7.13 9.26
C ASN A 80 -6.75 8.65 8.99
N ALA A 81 -6.72 9.06 7.73
CA ALA A 81 -6.82 10.48 7.37
C ALA A 81 -8.17 11.08 7.83
N GLY A 82 -9.27 10.35 7.67
CA GLY A 82 -10.59 10.74 8.20
C GLY A 82 -10.61 10.84 9.72
N ASP A 83 -10.08 9.83 10.42
CA ASP A 83 -10.00 9.79 11.89
C ASP A 83 -9.17 10.99 12.42
N ILE A 84 -8.10 11.38 11.73
CA ILE A 84 -7.30 12.58 12.05
C ILE A 84 -8.12 13.88 11.92
N VAL A 85 -8.93 14.01 10.86
CA VAL A 85 -9.79 15.20 10.66
C VAL A 85 -10.82 15.30 11.79
N THR A 86 -11.45 14.20 12.17
CA THR A 86 -12.40 14.15 13.31
C THR A 86 -11.71 14.57 14.61
N ASN A 87 -10.56 13.96 14.94
CA ASN A 87 -9.80 14.31 16.13
C ASN A 87 -9.41 15.80 16.15
N LYS A 88 -9.04 16.36 14.99
CA LYS A 88 -8.71 17.79 14.87
C LYS A 88 -9.90 18.70 15.17
N SER A 89 -11.12 18.27 14.81
CA SER A 89 -12.37 18.97 15.13
C SER A 89 -12.68 18.88 16.61
N ASP A 90 -12.62 17.68 17.20
CA ASP A 90 -12.93 17.46 18.62
C ASP A 90 -11.98 18.25 19.54
N ILE A 91 -10.70 18.30 19.18
CA ILE A 91 -9.71 19.13 19.89
C ILE A 91 -10.09 20.62 19.83
N ALA A 92 -10.60 21.11 18.70
CA ALA A 92 -11.04 22.50 18.57
C ALA A 92 -12.27 22.78 19.45
N THR A 93 -13.27 21.90 19.43
CA THR A 93 -14.44 22.00 20.32
C THR A 93 -14.04 21.97 21.79
N ASN A 94 -13.13 21.08 22.18
CA ASN A 94 -12.63 21.00 23.55
C ASN A 94 -11.89 22.28 23.97
N LYS A 95 -11.10 22.88 23.06
CA LYS A 95 -10.44 24.16 23.30
C LYS A 95 -11.46 25.26 23.60
N ASP A 96 -12.55 25.34 22.85
CA ASP A 96 -13.60 26.34 23.03
C ASP A 96 -14.36 26.12 24.34
N ASN A 97 -14.72 24.87 24.65
CA ASN A 97 -15.37 24.50 25.91
C ASN A 97 -14.51 24.89 27.12
N ILE A 98 -13.19 24.65 27.06
CA ILE A 98 -12.24 25.06 28.11
C ILE A 98 -12.24 26.59 28.26
N ALA A 99 -12.24 27.34 27.15
CA ALA A 99 -12.29 28.80 27.19
C ALA A 99 -13.59 29.31 27.82
N THR A 100 -14.74 28.73 27.46
CA THR A 100 -16.04 29.05 28.08
C THR A 100 -16.04 28.75 29.58
N ASN A 101 -15.52 27.59 29.99
CA ASN A 101 -15.45 27.24 31.41
C ASN A 101 -14.53 28.18 32.19
N LYS A 102 -13.41 28.59 31.60
CA LYS A 102 -12.51 29.59 32.18
C LYS A 102 -13.23 30.93 32.41
N GLN A 103 -14.05 31.38 31.47
CA GLN A 103 -14.84 32.60 31.62
C GLN A 103 -15.86 32.47 32.75
N LYS A 104 -16.64 31.38 32.77
CA LYS A 104 -17.62 31.13 33.84
C LYS A 104 -16.99 31.11 35.24
N ILE A 105 -15.78 30.55 35.37
CA ILE A 105 -15.03 30.57 36.63
C ILE A 105 -14.67 32.00 37.03
N ALA A 106 -14.22 32.83 36.08
CA ALA A 106 -13.91 34.24 36.35
C ALA A 106 -15.16 35.05 36.74
N ASP A 107 -16.29 34.80 36.08
CA ASP A 107 -17.57 35.45 36.40
C ASP A 107 -18.04 35.04 37.81
N ASN A 108 -17.97 33.75 38.14
CA ASN A 108 -18.28 33.26 39.48
C ASN A 108 -17.37 33.87 40.54
N LYS A 109 -16.07 34.03 40.26
CA LYS A 109 -15.13 34.68 41.17
C LYS A 109 -15.54 36.14 41.44
N THR A 110 -15.91 36.88 40.40
CA THR A 110 -16.39 38.26 40.51
C THR A 110 -17.68 38.35 41.33
N ALA A 111 -18.62 37.43 41.12
CA ALA A 111 -19.87 37.38 41.88
C ALA A 111 -19.63 37.07 43.37
N ILE A 112 -18.72 36.14 43.67
CA ILE A 112 -18.32 35.83 45.05
C ILE A 112 -17.68 37.05 45.73
N ASP A 113 -16.79 37.76 45.04
CA ASP A 113 -16.14 38.96 45.58
C ASP A 113 -17.16 40.07 45.88
N LYS A 114 -18.13 40.28 44.99
CA LYS A 114 -19.24 41.21 45.20
C LYS A 114 -20.06 40.82 46.43
N ASN A 115 -20.49 39.57 46.52
CA ASN A 115 -21.26 39.08 47.66
C ASN A 115 -20.49 39.23 48.98
N ALA A 116 -19.18 38.96 48.97
CA ALA A 116 -18.33 39.16 50.14
C ALA A 116 -18.30 40.63 50.57
N GLY A 117 -18.22 41.57 49.63
CA GLY A 117 -18.31 43.01 49.89
C GLY A 117 -19.67 43.42 50.45
N ASP A 118 -20.76 42.96 49.84
CA ASP A 118 -22.13 43.24 50.30
C ASP A 118 -22.38 42.72 51.73
N ILE A 119 -21.82 41.56 52.08
CA ILE A 119 -21.86 41.02 53.46
C ILE A 119 -21.16 41.95 54.45
N VAL A 120 -19.99 42.50 54.09
CA VAL A 120 -19.25 43.46 54.93
C VAL A 120 -20.05 44.75 55.13
N THR A 121 -20.68 45.27 54.07
CA THR A 121 -21.56 46.44 54.13
C THR A 121 -22.75 46.18 55.05
N ASN A 122 -23.49 45.10 54.82
CA ASN A 122 -24.65 44.73 55.65
C ASN A 122 -24.26 44.57 57.13
N LYS A 123 -23.10 43.97 57.41
CA LYS A 123 -22.57 43.85 58.77
C LYS A 123 -22.36 45.23 59.43
N THR A 124 -21.88 46.20 58.66
CA THR A 124 -21.66 47.57 59.13
C THR A 124 -22.99 48.28 59.37
N ASP A 125 -23.93 48.19 58.44
CA ASP A 125 -25.23 48.84 58.53
C ASP A 125 -26.01 48.35 59.76
N ILE A 126 -26.04 47.02 59.98
CA ILE A 126 -26.65 46.40 61.16
C ILE A 126 -26.05 46.97 62.46
N ALA A 127 -24.75 47.22 62.51
CA ALA A 127 -24.10 47.76 63.70
C ALA A 127 -24.46 49.23 63.97
N THR A 128 -24.96 49.96 62.96
CA THR A 128 -25.27 51.40 63.06
C THR A 128 -26.75 51.73 63.22
N ASN A 129 -27.65 50.78 62.97
CA ASN A 129 -29.10 50.97 63.05
C ASN A 129 -29.56 51.05 64.53
N LYS A 130 -30.09 52.20 64.96
CA LYS A 130 -30.57 52.49 66.33
C LYS A 130 -32.01 52.98 66.33
#